data_AF-A0A2K3D2N1-F1
#
_entry.id   AF-A0A2K3D2N1-F1
#
_cell.length_a   1.000
_cell.length_b   1.000
_cell.length_c   1.000
_cell.angle_alpha   90.00
_cell.angle_beta   90.00
_cell.angle_gamma   90.00
#
_symmetry.space_group_name_H-M   'P 1'
#
loop_
_entity.id
_entity.type
_entity.pdbx_description
1 polymer ?
#
loop_
_entity_poly.entity_id
_entity_poly.type
_entity_poly.pdbx_seq_one_letter_code
_entity_poly.pdbx_strand_id
1 'polypeptide(L)'
;MLEASGGSTTGAGFDRCELYVTVEPCIMCAGALSLLGFRQVYYGCGNDRFGGCGSILPVNGEGCGACSGRPPRGVHVGRGFPAQGGLFPEEAVELLREFYAAGNPAAPRPHRPVRKEA
;
A
#
# COMPACT_ATOMS: atom_id res chain seq x y z
N MET A 1 -11.00 1.70 14.90
CA MET A 1 -11.74 2.78 14.20
C MET A 1 -12.88 2.22 13.38
N LEU A 2 -12.61 1.36 12.40
CA LEU A 2 -13.66 0.78 11.55
C LEU A 2 -14.67 -0.10 12.32
N GLU A 3 -14.18 -1.01 13.17
CA GLU A 3 -15.04 -1.85 14.02
C GLU A 3 -15.86 -1.01 15.03
N ALA A 4 -15.20 -0.04 15.68
CA ALA A 4 -15.86 0.89 16.60
C ALA A 4 -16.94 1.76 15.93
N SER A 5 -16.91 1.87 14.59
CA SER A 5 -17.88 2.60 13.78
C SER A 5 -18.95 1.69 13.16
N GLY A 6 -19.05 0.44 13.62
CA GLY A 6 -19.98 -0.55 13.06
C GLY A 6 -19.71 -0.89 11.59
N GLY A 7 -18.45 -0.78 11.14
CA GLY A 7 -18.06 -0.99 9.75
C GLY A 7 -18.30 0.22 8.83
N SER A 8 -18.77 1.35 9.36
CA SER A 8 -18.93 2.58 8.58
C SER A 8 -17.58 3.26 8.34
N THR A 9 -17.20 3.44 7.07
CA THR A 9 -15.99 4.17 6.68
C THR A 9 -16.08 5.66 6.99
N THR A 10 -17.27 6.27 6.82
CA THR A 10 -17.54 7.67 7.21
C THR A 10 -17.54 7.85 8.72
N GLY A 11 -18.11 6.89 9.47
CA GLY A 11 -18.05 6.90 10.94
C GLY A 11 -16.61 6.77 11.47
N ALA A 12 -15.76 6.02 10.75
CA ALA A 12 -14.36 5.85 11.10
C ALA A 12 -13.48 7.07 10.80
N GLY A 13 -13.97 8.03 10.00
CA GLY A 13 -13.30 9.32 9.76
C GLY A 13 -12.10 9.28 8.82
N PHE A 14 -11.97 8.24 7.98
CA PHE A 14 -10.84 8.13 7.04
C PHE A 14 -10.78 9.26 6.01
N ASP A 15 -11.93 9.88 5.70
CA ASP A 15 -12.05 11.05 4.84
C ASP A 15 -11.29 12.29 5.36
N ARG A 16 -10.91 12.29 6.64
CA ARG A 16 -10.10 13.33 7.29
C ARG A 16 -8.66 12.90 7.56
N CYS A 17 -8.30 11.67 7.20
CA CYS A 17 -6.98 11.12 7.44
C CYS A 17 -6.09 11.20 6.19
N GLU A 18 -4.81 11.45 6.43
CA GLU A 18 -3.75 11.31 5.44
C GLU A 18 -2.86 10.14 5.82
N LEU A 19 -2.49 9.34 4.83
CA LEU A 19 -1.64 8.18 5.01
C LEU A 19 -0.25 8.47 4.45
N TYR A 20 0.78 8.33 5.28
CA TYR A 20 2.17 8.39 4.88
C TYR A 20 2.79 7.00 4.98
N VAL A 21 3.38 6.51 3.90
CA VAL A 21 4.02 5.19 3.83
C VAL A 21 5.36 5.29 3.11
N THR A 22 6.38 4.52 3.50
CA THR A 22 7.70 4.63 2.87
C THR A 22 7.72 4.13 1.42
N VAL A 23 7.02 3.04 1.15
CA VAL A 23 6.95 2.38 -0.17
C VAL A 23 5.54 2.49 -0.73
N GLU A 24 5.42 2.68 -2.05
CA GLU A 24 4.14 2.68 -2.75
C GLU A 24 3.22 1.51 -2.33
N PRO A 25 1.94 1.78 -1.99
CA PRO A 25 0.98 0.75 -1.64
C PRO A 25 0.92 -0.32 -2.73
N CYS A 26 0.99 -1.60 -2.33
CA CYS A 26 0.80 -2.68 -3.29
C CYS A 26 -0.65 -2.72 -3.80
N ILE A 27 -0.92 -3.47 -4.87
CA ILE A 27 -2.27 -3.65 -5.46
C ILE A 27 -3.35 -3.96 -4.41
N MET A 28 -3.06 -4.85 -3.46
CA MET A 28 -3.99 -5.20 -2.39
C MET A 28 -4.26 -4.00 -1.46
N CYS A 29 -3.20 -3.30 -1.02
CA CYS A 29 -3.33 -2.13 -0.16
C CYS A 29 -4.07 -0.99 -0.88
N ALA A 30 -3.75 -0.73 -2.14
CA ALA A 30 -4.46 0.25 -2.96
C ALA A 30 -5.95 -0.11 -3.11
N GLY A 31 -6.27 -1.40 -3.29
CA GLY A 31 -7.65 -1.88 -3.28
C GLY A 31 -8.39 -1.59 -1.97
N ALA A 32 -7.73 -1.83 -0.83
CA ALA A 32 -8.30 -1.49 0.47
C ALA A 32 -8.49 0.03 0.65
N LEU A 33 -7.50 0.84 0.26
CA LEU A 33 -7.57 2.30 0.33
C LEU A 33 -8.71 2.86 -0.52
N SER A 34 -8.93 2.27 -1.69
CA SER A 34 -10.04 2.56 -2.59
C SER A 34 -11.42 2.30 -1.98
N LEU A 35 -11.53 1.37 -1.03
CA LEU A 35 -12.76 1.09 -0.27
C LEU A 35 -12.91 1.98 0.98
N LEU A 36 -11.80 2.36 1.62
CA LEU A 36 -11.80 3.11 2.87
C LEU A 36 -11.99 4.61 2.68
N GLY A 37 -11.52 5.17 1.56
CA GLY A 37 -11.74 6.59 1.22
C GLY A 37 -10.89 7.56 2.03
N PHE A 38 -9.56 7.34 2.08
CA PHE A 38 -8.62 8.30 2.68
C PHE A 38 -8.59 9.63 1.93
N ARG A 39 -8.30 10.73 2.64
CA ARG A 39 -8.17 12.07 2.04
C ARG A 39 -7.03 12.12 1.02
N GLN A 40 -5.88 11.59 1.42
CA GLN A 40 -4.65 11.64 0.64
C GLN A 40 -3.70 10.53 1.08
N VAL A 41 -3.02 9.93 0.10
CA VAL A 41 -1.94 8.98 0.34
C VAL A 41 -0.65 9.58 -0.17
N TYR A 42 0.40 9.51 0.64
CA TYR A 42 1.74 9.93 0.31
C TYR A 42 2.69 8.76 0.45
N TYR A 43 3.60 8.58 -0.51
CA TYR A 43 4.62 7.57 -0.43
C TYR A 43 6.00 8.05 -0.85
N GLY A 44 7.04 7.38 -0.37
CA GLY A 44 8.42 7.67 -0.72
C GLY A 44 8.78 7.10 -2.08
N CYS A 45 9.25 5.86 -2.11
CA CYS A 45 9.69 5.21 -3.34
C CYS A 45 8.57 4.37 -4.00
N GLY A 46 8.72 4.11 -5.29
CA GLY A 46 7.85 3.18 -6.02
C GLY A 46 7.97 1.73 -5.54
N ASN A 47 7.01 0.90 -5.94
CA ASN A 47 6.99 -0.54 -5.68
C ASN A 47 7.06 -1.31 -7.00
N ASP A 48 8.28 -1.64 -7.41
CA ASP A 48 8.59 -2.21 -8.73
C ASP A 48 8.05 -3.63 -8.97
N ARG A 49 7.54 -4.29 -7.92
CA ARG A 49 7.01 -5.67 -8.03
C ARG A 49 5.51 -5.73 -7.90
N PHE A 50 4.93 -4.88 -7.05
CA PHE A 50 3.53 -5.01 -6.63
C PHE A 50 2.77 -3.68 -6.59
N GLY A 51 3.33 -2.58 -7.10
CA GLY A 51 2.78 -1.23 -6.96
C GLY A 51 1.36 -1.05 -7.50
N GLY A 52 0.47 -0.57 -6.64
CA GLY A 52 -0.95 -0.35 -6.91
C GLY A 52 -1.33 1.11 -7.16
N CYS A 53 -0.35 2.03 -7.21
CA CYS A 53 -0.58 3.46 -7.45
C CYS A 53 0.03 3.96 -8.76
N GLY A 54 0.45 3.04 -9.65
CA GLY A 54 0.95 3.37 -10.99
C GLY A 54 2.16 2.56 -11.43
N SER A 55 2.97 2.00 -10.51
CA SER A 55 4.17 1.26 -10.92
C SER A 55 3.85 -0.04 -11.65
N ILE A 56 2.82 -0.78 -11.21
CA ILE A 56 2.35 -1.99 -11.89
C ILE A 56 0.90 -1.86 -12.35
N LEU A 57 0.01 -1.44 -11.44
CA LEU A 57 -1.41 -1.25 -11.74
C LEU A 57 -1.91 0.05 -11.09
N PRO A 58 -2.61 0.93 -11.82
CA PRO A 58 -3.07 2.22 -11.30
C PRO A 58 -4.42 2.12 -10.56
N VAL A 59 -4.50 1.29 -9.52
CA VAL A 59 -5.75 1.07 -8.74
C VAL A 59 -6.21 2.36 -8.06
N ASN A 60 -5.28 3.23 -7.68
CA ASN A 60 -5.57 4.56 -7.16
C ASN A 60 -6.36 5.45 -8.14
N GLY A 61 -6.17 5.29 -9.45
CA GLY A 61 -6.92 6.03 -10.47
C GLY A 61 -8.21 5.34 -10.89
N GLU A 62 -8.17 4.02 -11.06
CA GLU A 62 -9.26 3.23 -11.65
C GLU A 62 -10.28 2.72 -10.60
N GLY A 63 -9.88 2.68 -9.33
CA GLY A 63 -10.67 2.09 -8.25
C GLY A 63 -10.67 0.55 -8.24
N CYS A 64 -11.11 -0.02 -7.13
CA CYS A 64 -11.20 -1.48 -6.95
C CYS A 64 -12.59 -2.01 -7.36
N GLY A 65 -12.67 -3.15 -8.06
CA GLY A 65 -13.94 -3.86 -8.31
C GLY A 65 -14.42 -3.91 -9.76
N ALA A 66 -13.65 -3.37 -10.70
CA ALA A 66 -13.94 -3.42 -12.14
C ALA A 66 -13.06 -4.42 -12.93
N CYS A 67 -12.34 -5.33 -12.26
CA CYS A 67 -11.41 -6.28 -12.89
C CYS A 67 -12.03 -7.18 -13.99
N SER A 68 -13.35 -7.12 -14.19
CA SER A 68 -14.10 -7.82 -15.24
C SER A 68 -15.16 -6.95 -15.96
N GLY A 69 -15.05 -5.61 -15.94
CA GLY A 69 -15.92 -4.71 -16.71
C GLY A 69 -17.36 -4.54 -16.18
N ARG A 70 -17.77 -5.32 -15.18
CA ARG A 70 -18.98 -5.08 -14.39
C ARG A 70 -18.81 -5.65 -12.99
N PRO A 71 -18.99 -4.86 -11.92
CA PRO A 71 -18.96 -5.40 -10.57
C PRO A 71 -20.11 -6.40 -10.41
N PRO A 72 -19.87 -7.58 -9.81
CA PRO A 72 -20.94 -8.47 -9.40
C PRO A 72 -21.92 -7.71 -8.49
N ARG A 73 -23.22 -8.02 -8.57
CA ARG A 73 -24.21 -7.38 -7.70
C ARG A 73 -23.82 -7.61 -6.23
N GLY A 74 -23.76 -6.53 -5.44
CA GLY A 74 -23.39 -6.60 -4.03
C GLY A 74 -21.90 -6.44 -3.73
N VAL A 75 -21.04 -6.22 -4.73
CA VAL A 75 -19.63 -5.90 -4.51
C VAL A 75 -19.46 -4.38 -4.42
N HIS A 76 -18.85 -3.90 -3.33
CA HIS A 76 -18.46 -2.51 -3.18
C HIS A 76 -17.43 -2.15 -4.26
N VAL A 77 -17.80 -1.21 -5.13
CA VAL A 77 -16.87 -0.61 -6.08
C VAL A 77 -16.11 0.47 -5.33
N GLY A 78 -14.83 0.22 -5.09
CA GLY A 78 -13.93 1.21 -4.54
C GLY A 78 -13.76 2.37 -5.52
N ARG A 79 -13.58 3.58 -5.01
CA ARG A 79 -13.34 4.78 -5.83
C ARG A 79 -11.84 5.00 -5.98
N GLY A 80 -11.45 5.77 -7.00
CA GLY A 80 -10.09 6.30 -7.05
C GLY A 80 -9.80 7.16 -5.81
N PHE A 81 -8.53 7.23 -5.42
CA PHE A 81 -8.05 8.04 -4.31
C PHE A 81 -6.76 8.75 -4.73
N PRO A 82 -6.51 9.97 -4.22
CA PRO A 82 -5.30 10.69 -4.60
C PRO A 82 -4.09 10.06 -3.90
N ALA A 83 -3.04 9.83 -4.70
CA ALA A 83 -1.77 9.29 -4.25
C ALA A 83 -0.62 10.12 -4.83
N GLN A 84 0.33 10.51 -3.99
CA GLN A 84 1.50 11.27 -4.38
C GLN A 84 2.77 10.56 -3.91
N GLY A 85 3.61 10.16 -4.85
CA GLY A 85 4.93 9.59 -4.60
C GLY A 85 6.04 10.65 -4.50
N GLY A 86 7.24 10.23 -4.13
CA GLY A 86 8.44 11.06 -4.15
C GLY A 86 8.75 11.81 -2.86
N LEU A 87 8.16 11.43 -1.72
CA LEU A 87 8.57 11.96 -0.42
C LEU A 87 9.75 11.18 0.15
N PHE A 88 10.95 11.75 0.13
CA PHE A 88 12.18 11.07 0.60
C PHE A 88 12.39 9.70 -0.09
N PRO A 89 12.34 9.62 -1.44
CA PRO A 89 12.38 8.36 -2.14
C PRO A 89 13.74 7.65 -1.98
N GLU A 90 14.84 8.39 -1.90
CA GLU A 90 16.17 7.84 -1.68
C GLU A 90 16.29 7.16 -0.33
N GLU A 91 15.80 7.80 0.73
CA GLU A 91 15.80 7.26 2.09
C GLU A 91 14.91 6.03 2.20
N ALA A 92 13.74 6.04 1.56
CA ALA A 92 12.86 4.88 1.50
C ALA A 92 13.51 3.67 0.81
N VAL A 93 14.24 3.91 -0.28
CA VAL A 93 15.02 2.86 -0.97
C VAL A 93 16.16 2.37 -0.08
N GLU A 94 16.85 3.25 0.64
CA GLU A 94 17.97 2.85 1.50
C GLU A 94 17.51 1.95 2.65
N LEU A 95 16.37 2.26 3.27
CA LEU A 95 15.76 1.37 4.29
C LEU A 95 15.49 -0.04 3.75
N LEU A 96 15.01 -0.16 2.49
CA LEU A 96 14.82 -1.47 1.85
C LEU A 96 16.15 -2.18 1.60
N ARG A 97 17.18 -1.45 1.15
CA ARG A 97 18.51 -2.03 0.92
C ARG A 97 19.12 -2.55 2.21
N GLU A 98 19.04 -1.79 3.29
CA GLU A 98 19.49 -2.21 4.61
C GLU A 98 18.76 -3.47 5.07
N PHE A 99 17.43 -3.52 4.93
CA PHE A 99 16.62 -4.69 5.26
C PHE A 99 17.06 -5.95 4.48
N TYR A 100 17.24 -5.85 3.16
CA TYR A 100 17.65 -6.99 2.34
C TYR A 100 19.12 -7.38 2.57
N ALA A 101 19.99 -6.41 2.85
CA ALA A 101 21.40 -6.66 3.16
C ALA A 101 21.57 -7.34 4.52
N ALA A 102 20.73 -7.02 5.50
CA ALA A 102 20.72 -7.69 6.81
C ALA A 102 20.46 -9.20 6.65
N GLY A 103 19.46 -9.57 5.84
CA GLY A 103 19.07 -10.96 5.59
C GLY A 103 18.18 -11.53 6.69
N ASN A 104 17.62 -12.73 6.45
CA ASN A 104 16.67 -13.35 7.38
C ASN A 104 17.38 -14.38 8.30
N PRO A 105 17.55 -14.10 9.61
CA PRO A 105 18.15 -15.04 10.56
C PRO A 105 17.32 -16.30 10.80
N ALA A 106 16.03 -16.28 10.48
CA ALA A 106 15.12 -17.41 10.58
C ALA A 106 15.07 -18.28 9.30
N ALA A 107 15.85 -17.94 8.26
CA ALA A 107 15.86 -18.73 7.03
C ALA A 107 16.37 -20.16 7.27
N PRO A 108 15.70 -21.21 6.73
CA PRO A 108 16.21 -22.57 6.79
C PRO A 108 17.61 -22.70 6.16
N ARG A 109 18.47 -23.55 6.73
CA ARG A 109 19.80 -23.81 6.16
C ARG A 109 19.71 -24.79 4.98
N PRO A 110 20.53 -24.62 3.93
CA PRO A 110 21.55 -23.59 3.76
C PRO A 110 20.97 -22.24 3.33
N HIS A 111 21.42 -21.15 3.97
CA HIS A 111 21.02 -19.78 3.62
C HIS A 111 22.24 -18.87 3.47
N ARG A 112 22.06 -17.73 2.80
CA ARG A 112 23.07 -16.67 2.72
C ARG A 112 23.46 -16.21 4.14
N PRO A 113 24.74 -15.94 4.43
CA PRO A 113 25.16 -15.35 5.70
C PRO A 113 24.39 -14.07 6.02
N VAL A 114 23.89 -13.98 7.25
CA VAL A 114 23.14 -12.82 7.76
C VAL A 114 24.13 -11.84 8.38
N ARG A 115 23.94 -10.53 8.14
CA ARG A 115 24.79 -9.49 8.73
C ARG A 115 24.53 -9.47 10.24
N LYS A 116 25.57 -9.53 11.07
CA LYS A 116 25.42 -9.37 12.52
C LYS A 116 25.05 -7.92 12.81
N GLU A 117 24.07 -7.69 13.69
CA GLU A 117 23.81 -6.36 14.23
C GLU A 117 25.10 -5.83 14.88
N ALA A 118 25.41 -4.55 14.63
CA ALA A 118 26.63 -3.90 15.10
C ALA A 118 26.52 -3.49 16.57
#